data_AF-A0A0D1LAS6-F1
#
_entry.id   AF-A0A0D1LAS6-F1
#
_cell.length_a   1.000
_cell.length_b   1.000
_cell.length_c   1.000
_cell.angle_alpha   90.00
_cell.angle_beta   90.00
_cell.angle_gamma   90.00
#
_symmetry.space_group_name_H-M   'P 1'
#
loop_
_entity.id
_entity.type
_entity.pdbx_description
1 polymer ?
#
loop_
_entity_poly.entity_id
_entity_poly.type
_entity_poly.pdbx_seq_one_letter_code
_entity_poly.pdbx_strand_id
1 'polypeptide(L)'
;MTHTCIANTACRAAVIENGARRPAYTEQPDALCDGCTDGHRGDIHRLPRDYAMLRATLGEHRARDGAPVHSTPSPVVLIDSTSDRLMTEIVEWARFAADRVSDALNTDLPDGGRKLPSLRLDGAHRPPQAGSLADRQHELSRPPEHQRLAAYLAIVEPHIELLATLPTEEVTIWAQPRRCAPHAEQVAAASRTLELARDTRIHAEIVDATNSLQAAFAAAGACDECCGWAPRGQARQEMHLSGLDVLLRLTRTHHLIRQHLGQTKLRFRLTMPCPNCGAAITREAGKSFSTCENDQCTPKGPSSWTEREYRFLAGLVTDEERTRTTMKWLLAEAYARLDGITDLIHDLATDKVINQSEAVKLILGALTPRMAGHATPEDRKIASDKDATTLRQQDQDAWAWKREPRYEKPKRKGSKKTESKPADRVTPSSRSTVTDTIIEPAGRNEKYCEPCKLIHAGECA
;
A
#
# COMPACT_ATOMS: atom_id res chain seq x y z
N MET A 1 20.05 -29.54 9.39
CA MET A 1 20.17 -28.22 10.03
C MET A 1 19.25 -27.29 9.25
N THR A 2 18.37 -26.53 9.91
CA THR A 2 17.48 -25.58 9.23
C THR A 2 18.20 -24.25 9.09
N HIS A 3 18.48 -23.83 7.86
CA HIS A 3 19.06 -22.52 7.58
C HIS A 3 17.94 -21.47 7.48
N THR A 4 18.30 -20.19 7.53
CA THR A 4 17.36 -19.07 7.37
C THR A 4 17.67 -18.30 6.10
N CYS A 5 16.63 -17.79 5.44
CA CYS A 5 16.75 -16.99 4.22
C CYS A 5 17.75 -15.84 4.37
N ILE A 6 18.68 -15.71 3.41
CA ILE A 6 19.76 -14.70 3.41
C ILE A 6 19.22 -13.25 3.42
N ALA A 7 18.00 -13.03 2.93
CA ALA A 7 17.34 -11.71 2.98
C ALA A 7 17.01 -11.25 4.42
N ASN A 8 17.09 -12.13 5.43
CA ASN A 8 16.92 -11.82 6.84
C ASN A 8 15.64 -11.00 7.13
N THR A 9 15.77 -9.75 7.61
CA THR A 9 14.63 -8.87 7.95
C THR A 9 13.83 -8.41 6.72
N ALA A 10 14.41 -8.51 5.53
CA ALA A 10 13.74 -8.22 4.26
C ALA A 10 13.00 -9.44 3.68
N CYS A 11 13.03 -10.61 4.35
CA CYS A 11 12.39 -11.83 3.87
C CYS A 11 10.88 -11.66 3.64
N ARG A 12 10.41 -11.89 2.41
CA ARG A 12 8.98 -11.75 2.04
C ARG A 12 8.10 -12.85 2.61
N ALA A 13 8.64 -14.05 2.76
CA ALA A 13 7.96 -15.21 3.36
C ALA A 13 8.23 -15.34 4.86
N ALA A 14 8.58 -14.24 5.54
CA ALA A 14 8.88 -14.25 6.96
C ALA A 14 7.68 -14.74 7.80
N VAL A 15 7.93 -15.65 8.74
CA VAL A 15 6.93 -16.21 9.63
C VAL A 15 6.93 -15.43 10.95
N ILE A 16 5.75 -15.17 11.50
CA ILE A 16 5.60 -14.53 12.81
C ILE A 16 5.50 -15.64 13.86
N GLU A 17 6.58 -15.88 14.59
CA GLU A 17 6.64 -16.84 15.70
C GLU A 17 6.80 -16.07 17.02
N ASN A 18 5.94 -16.33 18.01
CA ASN A 18 5.98 -15.66 19.32
C ASN A 18 5.96 -14.12 19.24
N GLY A 19 5.27 -13.55 18.23
CA GLY A 19 5.20 -12.11 18.00
C GLY A 19 6.45 -11.48 17.39
N ALA A 20 7.50 -12.26 17.10
CA ALA A 20 8.69 -11.81 16.37
C ALA A 20 8.64 -12.28 14.91
N ARG A 21 8.98 -11.38 13.98
CA ARG A 21 9.10 -11.71 12.56
C ARG A 21 10.44 -12.39 12.32
N ARG A 22 10.42 -13.69 11.98
CA ARG A 22 11.61 -14.47 11.64
C ARG A 22 11.68 -14.73 10.14
N PRO A 23 12.88 -14.72 9.52
CA PRO A 23 13.03 -15.12 8.13
C PRO A 23 12.55 -16.56 7.91
N ALA A 24 12.07 -16.85 6.70
CA ALA A 24 11.70 -18.21 6.31
C ALA A 24 12.90 -19.15 6.38
N TYR A 25 12.64 -20.43 6.68
CA TYR A 25 13.66 -21.47 6.66
C TYR A 25 14.02 -21.88 5.23
N THR A 26 15.28 -22.23 4.99
CA THR A 26 15.81 -22.71 3.71
C THR A 26 16.54 -24.04 3.89
N GLU A 27 16.58 -24.83 2.82
CA GLU A 27 17.32 -26.10 2.79
C GLU A 27 18.83 -25.88 2.73
N GLN A 28 19.27 -24.87 1.97
CA GLN A 28 20.68 -24.53 1.78
C GLN A 28 21.09 -23.31 2.63
N PRO A 29 22.34 -23.28 3.13
CA PRO A 29 22.92 -22.08 3.73
C PRO A 29 23.02 -20.97 2.69
N ASP A 30 22.89 -19.72 3.12
CA ASP A 30 23.05 -18.51 2.30
C ASP A 30 22.11 -18.41 1.08
N ALA A 31 21.06 -19.24 1.02
CA ALA A 31 20.06 -19.21 -0.03
C ALA A 31 18.89 -18.24 0.28
N LEU A 32 18.22 -17.78 -0.77
CA LEU A 32 16.91 -17.16 -0.67
C LEU A 32 15.83 -18.23 -0.47
N CYS A 33 14.78 -17.91 0.28
CA CYS A 33 13.58 -18.76 0.30
C CYS A 33 12.75 -18.55 -0.98
N ASP A 34 11.94 -19.54 -1.37
CA ASP A 34 11.10 -19.51 -2.58
C ASP A 34 10.30 -18.22 -2.73
N GLY A 35 9.63 -17.76 -1.65
CA GLY A 35 8.85 -16.52 -1.69
C GLY A 35 9.67 -15.24 -1.90
N CYS A 36 10.96 -15.24 -1.57
CA CYS A 36 11.87 -14.16 -1.93
C CYS A 36 12.33 -14.32 -3.38
N THR A 37 12.73 -15.51 -3.80
CA THR A 37 13.16 -15.79 -5.19
C THR A 37 12.07 -15.40 -6.18
N ASP A 38 10.83 -15.86 -5.98
CA ASP A 38 9.68 -15.52 -6.81
C ASP A 38 9.36 -14.02 -6.76
N GLY A 39 9.45 -13.43 -5.57
CA GLY A 39 9.19 -12.01 -5.37
C GLY A 39 10.18 -11.12 -6.13
N HIS A 40 11.47 -11.42 -6.03
CA HIS A 40 12.52 -10.68 -6.73
C HIS A 40 12.46 -10.92 -8.23
N ARG A 41 12.22 -12.16 -8.67
CA ARG A 41 12.03 -12.51 -10.08
C ARG A 41 10.87 -11.74 -10.68
N GLY A 42 9.72 -11.73 -10.02
CA GLY A 42 8.54 -11.00 -10.48
C GLY A 42 8.72 -9.49 -10.55
N ASP A 43 9.50 -8.90 -9.64
CA ASP A 43 9.80 -7.46 -9.65
C ASP A 43 10.80 -7.12 -10.77
N ILE A 44 11.88 -7.91 -10.92
CA ILE A 44 12.89 -7.75 -11.97
C ILE A 44 12.26 -7.91 -13.36
N HIS A 45 11.45 -8.94 -13.55
CA HIS A 45 10.76 -9.20 -14.81
C HIS A 45 9.91 -8.01 -15.30
N ARG A 46 9.41 -7.18 -14.37
CA ARG A 46 8.57 -6.00 -14.68
C ARG A 46 9.36 -4.74 -15.02
N LEU A 47 10.67 -4.68 -14.72
CA LEU A 47 11.49 -3.48 -14.94
C LEU A 47 11.49 -2.97 -16.40
N PRO A 48 11.51 -3.80 -17.46
CA PRO A 48 11.43 -3.30 -18.84
C PRO A 48 10.11 -2.56 -19.12
N ARG A 49 9.00 -3.06 -18.57
CA ARG A 49 7.70 -2.40 -18.67
C ARG A 49 7.71 -1.09 -17.89
N ASP A 50 8.27 -1.09 -16.69
CA ASP A 50 8.35 0.10 -15.85
C ASP A 50 9.20 1.20 -16.51
N TYR A 51 10.31 0.82 -17.15
CA TYR A 51 11.12 1.72 -17.97
C TYR A 51 10.31 2.31 -19.14
N ALA A 52 9.57 1.48 -19.88
CA ALA A 52 8.74 1.96 -20.99
C ALA A 52 7.66 2.94 -20.52
N MET A 53 7.11 2.72 -19.34
CA MET A 53 6.13 3.62 -18.72
C MET A 53 6.75 4.96 -18.30
N LEU A 54 7.92 4.96 -17.66
CA LEU A 54 8.66 6.20 -17.37
C LEU A 54 9.03 6.97 -18.65
N ARG A 55 9.38 6.25 -19.72
CA ARG A 55 9.67 6.88 -21.01
C ARG A 55 8.42 7.51 -21.62
N ALA A 56 7.25 6.90 -21.45
CA ALA A 56 5.99 7.47 -21.91
C ALA A 56 5.64 8.76 -21.16
N THR A 57 5.93 8.85 -19.86
CA THR A 57 5.69 10.09 -19.08
C THR A 57 6.60 11.25 -19.50
N LEU A 58 7.78 10.97 -20.07
CA LEU A 58 8.63 12.00 -20.68
C LEU A 58 8.09 12.52 -22.02
N GLY A 59 7.42 11.66 -22.79
CA GLY A 59 6.87 11.98 -24.11
C GLY A 59 5.49 12.65 -24.08
N GLU A 60 4.72 12.46 -23.02
CA GLU A 60 3.47 13.21 -22.78
C GLU A 60 3.79 14.67 -22.39
N HIS A 61 4.22 15.46 -23.37
CA HIS A 61 4.14 16.90 -23.26
C HIS A 61 2.67 17.26 -23.08
N ARG A 62 2.28 17.68 -21.88
CA ARG A 62 1.05 18.44 -21.69
C ARG A 62 1.21 19.74 -22.49
N ALA A 63 0.89 19.69 -23.78
CA ALA A 63 0.51 20.86 -24.52
C ALA A 63 -0.72 21.41 -23.79
N ARG A 64 -0.49 22.39 -22.91
CA ARG A 64 -1.57 23.28 -22.50
C ARG A 64 -1.92 24.04 -23.77
N ASP A 65 -2.94 23.57 -24.47
CA ASP A 65 -3.55 24.32 -25.55
C ASP A 65 -3.91 25.72 -25.02
N GLY A 66 -3.25 26.74 -25.57
CA GLY A 66 -3.78 28.11 -25.58
C GLY A 66 -3.21 29.15 -24.62
N ALA A 67 -2.13 28.92 -23.86
CA ALA A 67 -1.48 30.02 -23.15
C ALA A 67 -0.33 30.63 -24.00
N PRO A 68 -0.45 31.87 -24.52
CA PRO A 68 0.65 32.53 -25.21
C PRO A 68 1.83 32.71 -24.24
N VAL A 69 2.94 32.05 -24.53
CA VAL A 69 4.18 32.18 -23.75
C VAL A 69 4.82 33.50 -24.11
N HIS A 70 4.62 34.52 -23.26
CA HIS A 70 5.40 35.74 -23.33
C HIS A 70 6.88 35.40 -23.13
N SER A 71 7.69 35.87 -24.07
CA SER A 71 9.15 35.75 -24.13
C SER A 71 9.80 36.15 -22.80
N THR A 72 10.06 35.17 -21.94
CA THR A 72 11.06 35.25 -20.88
C THR A 72 12.29 34.47 -21.35
N PRO A 73 13.54 34.92 -21.10
CA PRO A 73 14.74 34.43 -21.78
C PRO A 73 15.23 33.04 -21.33
N SER A 74 14.39 32.25 -20.68
CA SER A 74 14.74 30.92 -20.18
C SER A 74 13.50 30.04 -20.34
N PRO A 75 13.44 29.16 -21.35
CA PRO A 75 12.34 28.21 -21.44
C PRO A 75 12.35 27.36 -20.16
N VAL A 76 11.25 27.34 -19.42
CA VAL A 76 11.06 26.41 -18.32
C VAL A 76 11.00 25.03 -18.94
N VAL A 77 12.15 24.37 -18.98
CA VAL A 77 12.29 22.99 -19.38
C VAL A 77 11.55 22.15 -18.34
N LEU A 78 10.30 21.82 -18.61
CA LEU A 78 9.49 20.89 -17.82
C LEU A 78 9.94 19.44 -18.11
N ILE A 79 11.24 19.15 -17.97
CA ILE A 79 11.73 17.77 -17.96
C ILE A 79 11.38 17.21 -16.59
N ASP A 80 10.62 16.11 -16.56
CA ASP A 80 10.48 15.31 -15.34
C ASP A 80 11.82 14.64 -15.04
N SER A 81 12.68 15.38 -14.34
CA SER A 81 14.00 14.93 -13.89
C SER A 81 13.93 13.70 -12.99
N THR A 82 12.78 13.44 -12.36
CA THR A 82 12.59 12.25 -11.53
C THR A 82 12.43 11.00 -12.39
N SER A 83 11.64 11.07 -13.47
CA SER A 83 11.49 9.96 -14.42
C SER A 83 12.81 9.62 -15.10
N ASP A 84 13.55 10.63 -15.56
CA ASP A 84 14.87 10.46 -16.20
C ASP A 84 15.91 9.84 -15.24
N ARG A 85 15.96 10.33 -13.98
CA ARG A 85 16.79 9.75 -12.93
C ARG A 85 16.46 8.30 -12.66
N LEU A 86 15.17 7.95 -12.55
CA LEU A 86 14.73 6.58 -12.30
C LEU A 86 15.06 5.66 -13.48
N MET A 87 14.90 6.12 -14.72
CA MET A 87 15.29 5.36 -15.91
C MET A 87 16.79 5.03 -15.90
N THR A 88 17.63 6.04 -15.63
CA THR A 88 19.08 5.88 -15.50
C THR A 88 19.44 4.90 -14.40
N GLU A 89 18.81 5.03 -13.23
CA GLU A 89 19.05 4.18 -12.06
C GLU A 89 18.72 2.70 -12.35
N ILE A 90 17.61 2.39 -13.04
CA ILE A 90 17.30 1.00 -13.42
C ILE A 90 18.39 0.41 -14.32
N VAL A 91 18.79 1.14 -15.36
CA VAL A 91 19.75 0.66 -16.36
C VAL A 91 21.11 0.40 -15.72
N GLU A 92 21.56 1.30 -14.84
CA GLU A 92 22.82 1.15 -14.11
C GLU A 92 22.80 -0.06 -13.18
N TRP A 93 21.79 -0.20 -12.32
CA TRP A 93 21.71 -1.34 -11.40
C TRP A 93 21.50 -2.67 -12.13
N ALA A 94 20.78 -2.67 -13.26
CA ALA A 94 20.62 -3.86 -14.08
C ALA A 94 21.92 -4.26 -14.77
N ARG A 95 22.67 -3.28 -15.32
CA ARG A 95 24.00 -3.51 -15.88
C ARG A 95 24.93 -4.08 -14.82
N PHE A 96 24.96 -3.49 -13.62
CA PHE A 96 25.81 -3.95 -12.53
C PHE A 96 25.47 -5.38 -12.11
N ALA A 97 24.18 -5.70 -11.96
CA ALA A 97 23.75 -7.07 -11.68
C ALA A 97 24.16 -8.04 -12.80
N ALA A 98 24.00 -7.65 -14.07
CA ALA A 98 24.36 -8.47 -15.22
C ALA A 98 25.87 -8.70 -15.30
N ASP A 99 26.70 -7.71 -14.99
CA ASP A 99 28.16 -7.79 -14.96
C ASP A 99 28.61 -8.87 -13.97
N ARG A 100 28.12 -8.79 -12.73
CA ARG A 100 28.46 -9.76 -11.68
C ARG A 100 28.00 -11.17 -11.98
N VAL A 101 26.80 -11.33 -12.55
CA VAL A 101 26.31 -12.64 -12.99
C VAL A 101 27.15 -13.15 -14.17
N SER A 102 27.53 -12.28 -15.11
CA SER A 102 28.34 -12.65 -16.27
C SER A 102 29.72 -13.12 -15.84
N ASP A 103 30.37 -12.40 -14.92
CA ASP A 103 31.66 -12.78 -14.34
C ASP A 103 31.58 -14.13 -13.62
N ALA A 104 30.55 -14.33 -12.79
CA ALA A 104 30.33 -15.60 -12.10
C ALA A 104 30.08 -16.78 -13.07
N LEU A 105 29.47 -16.51 -14.23
CA LEU A 105 29.23 -17.50 -15.29
C LEU A 105 30.39 -17.61 -16.29
N ASN A 106 31.44 -16.78 -16.18
CA ASN A 106 32.51 -16.63 -17.17
C ASN A 106 31.98 -16.36 -18.59
N THR A 107 30.99 -15.49 -18.71
CA THR A 107 30.38 -15.06 -19.98
C THR A 107 30.58 -13.56 -20.21
N ASP A 108 30.52 -13.12 -21.47
CA ASP A 108 30.54 -11.68 -21.77
C ASP A 108 29.24 -11.00 -21.32
N LEU A 109 29.35 -9.75 -20.85
CA LEU A 109 28.19 -8.91 -20.52
C LEU A 109 27.26 -8.74 -21.74
N PRO A 110 25.96 -9.07 -21.63
CA PRO A 110 25.03 -8.91 -22.74
C PRO A 110 24.63 -7.45 -22.94
N ASP A 111 25.19 -6.78 -23.96
CA ASP A 111 24.87 -5.39 -24.27
C ASP A 111 23.70 -5.23 -25.26
N GLY A 112 23.13 -6.34 -25.77
CA GLY A 112 22.08 -6.36 -26.80
C GLY A 112 22.55 -5.89 -28.20
N GLY A 113 23.76 -5.35 -28.30
CA GLY A 113 24.39 -4.90 -29.54
C GLY A 113 25.05 -6.04 -30.29
N ARG A 114 25.31 -5.83 -31.59
CA ARG A 114 26.17 -6.74 -32.36
C ARG A 114 27.60 -6.61 -31.83
N LYS A 115 28.22 -7.74 -31.48
CA LYS A 115 29.64 -7.76 -31.14
C LYS A 115 30.45 -7.21 -32.31
N LEU A 116 31.43 -6.36 -32.01
CA LEU A 116 32.38 -5.91 -33.02
C LEU A 116 33.03 -7.14 -33.66
N PRO A 117 33.08 -7.22 -35.01
CA PRO A 117 33.80 -8.30 -35.67
C PRO A 117 35.27 -8.22 -35.23
N SER A 118 35.78 -9.33 -34.68
CA SER A 118 37.19 -9.46 -34.36
C SER A 118 38.02 -9.30 -35.64
N LEU A 119 39.05 -8.47 -35.61
CA LEU A 119 39.98 -8.36 -36.72
C LEU A 119 40.92 -9.57 -36.67
N ARG A 120 41.04 -10.28 -37.79
CA ARG A 120 42.02 -11.36 -37.92
C ARG A 120 43.33 -10.76 -38.41
N LEU A 121 44.30 -10.61 -37.51
CA LEU A 121 45.64 -10.13 -37.82
C LEU A 121 46.63 -11.25 -37.49
N ASP A 122 47.47 -11.64 -38.45
CA ASP A 122 48.47 -12.70 -38.29
C ASP A 122 47.89 -14.05 -37.82
N GLY A 123 46.68 -14.39 -38.29
CA GLY A 123 46.01 -15.64 -37.94
C GLY A 123 45.30 -15.65 -36.57
N ALA A 124 45.55 -14.65 -35.71
CA ALA A 124 44.90 -14.49 -34.40
C ALA A 124 43.73 -13.49 -34.46
N HIS A 125 42.68 -13.74 -33.66
CA HIS A 125 41.59 -12.80 -33.46
C HIS A 125 42.02 -11.75 -32.44
N ARG A 126 42.11 -10.48 -32.87
CA ARG A 126 42.40 -9.36 -31.97
C ARG A 126 41.12 -8.52 -31.79
N PRO A 127 40.87 -8.02 -30.56
CA PRO A 127 39.81 -7.04 -30.36
C PRO A 127 40.13 -5.77 -31.16
N PRO A 128 39.12 -5.05 -31.66
CA PRO A 128 39.33 -3.78 -32.33
C PRO A 128 40.03 -2.80 -31.39
N GLN A 129 40.95 -2.00 -31.94
CA GLN A 129 41.66 -0.99 -31.17
C GLN A 129 40.70 0.11 -30.71
N ALA A 130 40.78 0.48 -29.43
CA ALA A 130 40.00 1.58 -28.86
C ALA A 130 40.24 2.87 -29.67
N GLY A 131 39.16 3.57 -30.03
CA GLY A 131 39.19 4.78 -30.85
C GLY A 131 39.30 4.55 -32.36
N SER A 132 39.38 3.30 -32.83
CA SER A 132 39.30 2.96 -34.26
C SER A 132 37.96 3.36 -34.89
N LEU A 133 37.89 3.46 -36.22
CA LEU A 133 36.63 3.78 -36.91
C LEU A 133 35.54 2.76 -36.59
N ALA A 134 35.90 1.48 -36.51
CA ALA A 134 34.98 0.40 -36.14
C ALA A 134 34.46 0.59 -34.71
N ASP A 135 35.33 0.91 -33.76
CA ASP A 135 34.95 1.19 -32.37
C ASP A 135 33.99 2.38 -32.29
N ARG A 136 34.32 3.51 -32.90
CA ARG A 136 33.42 4.69 -32.96
C ARG A 136 32.08 4.38 -33.62
N GLN A 137 32.08 3.64 -34.72
CA GLN A 137 30.85 3.26 -35.39
C GLN A 137 30.02 2.29 -34.54
N HIS A 138 30.67 1.41 -33.79
CA HIS A 138 30.01 0.57 -32.81
C HIS A 138 29.39 1.39 -31.67
N GLU A 139 30.11 2.37 -31.13
CA GLU A 139 29.59 3.30 -30.12
C GLU A 139 28.36 4.06 -30.60
N LEU A 140 28.38 4.55 -31.85
CA LEU A 140 27.24 5.22 -32.49
C LEU A 140 26.07 4.27 -32.76
N SER A 141 26.35 2.98 -32.98
CA SER A 141 25.35 1.94 -33.20
C SER A 141 24.89 1.25 -31.92
N ARG A 142 25.27 1.75 -30.73
CA ARG A 142 24.87 1.16 -29.47
C ARG A 142 23.34 1.09 -29.40
N PRO A 143 22.78 -0.07 -29.04
CA PRO A 143 21.35 -0.20 -28.93
C PRO A 143 20.82 0.77 -27.87
N PRO A 144 19.58 1.26 -28.05
CA PRO A 144 18.97 2.17 -27.09
C PRO A 144 18.85 1.50 -25.72
N GLU A 145 18.86 2.31 -24.66
CA GLU A 145 18.97 1.83 -23.27
C GLU A 145 17.92 0.79 -22.85
N HIS A 146 16.69 0.90 -23.36
CA HIS A 146 15.64 -0.10 -23.09
C HIS A 146 15.98 -1.50 -23.64
N GLN A 147 16.67 -1.60 -24.78
CA GLN A 147 17.11 -2.88 -25.34
C GLN A 147 18.28 -3.44 -24.53
N ARG A 148 19.20 -2.58 -24.09
CA ARG A 148 20.31 -2.96 -23.20
C ARG A 148 19.77 -3.48 -21.87
N LEU A 149 18.82 -2.76 -21.28
CA LEU A 149 18.12 -3.18 -20.06
C LEU A 149 17.50 -4.56 -20.21
N ALA A 150 16.79 -4.82 -21.32
CA ALA A 150 16.21 -6.14 -21.57
C ALA A 150 17.29 -7.23 -21.66
N ALA A 151 18.43 -6.94 -22.31
CA ALA A 151 19.55 -7.88 -22.41
C ALA A 151 20.21 -8.17 -21.06
N TYR A 152 20.42 -7.15 -20.22
CA TYR A 152 20.91 -7.30 -18.85
C TYR A 152 19.97 -8.15 -17.99
N LEU A 153 18.66 -7.88 -18.06
CA LEU A 153 17.70 -8.62 -17.25
C LEU A 153 17.51 -10.06 -17.72
N ALA A 154 17.73 -10.34 -19.01
CA ALA A 154 17.66 -11.71 -19.53
C ALA A 154 18.72 -12.64 -18.93
N ILE A 155 19.90 -12.13 -18.55
CA ILE A 155 20.91 -12.93 -17.84
C ILE A 155 20.67 -12.93 -16.32
N VAL A 156 20.17 -11.84 -15.75
CA VAL A 156 19.95 -11.72 -14.29
C VAL A 156 18.74 -12.54 -13.81
N GLU A 157 17.60 -12.46 -14.50
CA GLU A 157 16.33 -13.09 -14.07
C GLU A 157 16.43 -14.61 -13.78
N PRO A 158 17.08 -15.43 -14.62
CA PRO A 158 17.24 -16.85 -14.32
C PRO A 158 18.28 -17.15 -13.23
N HIS A 159 19.18 -16.21 -12.92
CA HIS A 159 20.33 -16.41 -12.01
C HIS A 159 20.24 -15.55 -10.73
N ILE A 160 19.03 -15.25 -10.26
CA ILE A 160 18.80 -14.42 -9.07
C ILE A 160 19.43 -15.04 -7.81
N GLU A 161 19.36 -16.36 -7.67
CA GLU A 161 19.97 -17.06 -6.53
C GLU A 161 21.48 -16.94 -6.54
N LEU A 162 22.11 -17.14 -7.71
CA LEU A 162 23.54 -16.92 -7.90
C LEU A 162 23.92 -15.49 -7.51
N LEU A 163 23.22 -14.49 -8.05
CA LEU A 163 23.45 -13.07 -7.71
C LEU A 163 23.34 -12.84 -6.20
N ALA A 164 22.34 -13.39 -5.51
CA ALA A 164 22.16 -13.18 -4.08
C ALA A 164 23.33 -13.73 -3.24
N THR A 165 23.99 -14.79 -3.71
CA THR A 165 25.12 -15.44 -3.01
C THR A 165 26.50 -14.83 -3.33
N LEU A 166 26.59 -13.90 -4.29
CA LEU A 166 27.88 -13.32 -4.67
C LEU A 166 28.49 -12.50 -3.53
N PRO A 167 29.81 -12.58 -3.32
CA PRO A 167 30.49 -11.94 -2.20
C PRO A 167 30.42 -10.42 -2.29
N THR A 168 30.86 -9.74 -1.25
CA THR A 168 30.97 -8.29 -1.27
C THR A 168 32.14 -7.85 -2.16
N GLU A 169 31.87 -6.97 -3.12
CA GLU A 169 32.87 -6.36 -4.00
C GLU A 169 32.85 -4.84 -3.85
N GLU A 170 33.99 -4.21 -4.13
CA GLU A 170 34.10 -2.75 -4.17
C GLU A 170 33.61 -2.23 -5.52
N VAL A 171 32.64 -1.32 -5.47
CA VAL A 171 31.94 -0.83 -6.65
C VAL A 171 31.90 0.69 -6.62
N THR A 172 32.24 1.30 -7.74
CA THR A 172 32.07 2.73 -7.93
C THR A 172 30.66 3.01 -8.45
N ILE A 173 29.76 3.43 -7.55
CA ILE A 173 28.39 3.82 -7.91
C ILE A 173 28.22 5.34 -7.87
N TRP A 174 27.18 5.88 -8.51
CA TRP A 174 26.81 7.27 -8.23
C TRP A 174 26.49 7.43 -6.75
N ALA A 175 27.12 8.43 -6.13
CA ALA A 175 26.78 8.82 -4.79
C ALA A 175 25.31 9.20 -4.78
N GLN A 176 24.51 8.50 -3.97
CA GLN A 176 23.14 8.93 -3.76
C GLN A 176 23.17 10.36 -3.23
N PRO A 177 22.22 11.22 -3.64
CA PRO A 177 22.09 12.55 -3.07
C PRO A 177 21.97 12.41 -1.55
N ARG A 178 23.05 12.77 -0.85
CA ARG A 178 23.12 12.79 0.61
C ARG A 178 23.12 14.23 1.01
N ARG A 179 22.25 14.59 1.94
CA ARG A 179 22.27 15.95 2.50
C ARG A 179 23.64 16.20 3.09
N CYS A 180 24.26 17.32 2.72
CA CYS A 180 25.47 17.77 3.39
C CYS A 180 25.15 18.04 4.87
N ALA A 181 26.17 17.99 5.73
CA ALA A 181 26.03 18.16 7.17
C ALA A 181 25.10 19.33 7.58
N PRO A 182 25.22 20.56 7.01
CA PRO A 182 24.37 21.67 7.43
C PRO A 182 22.89 21.45 7.06
N HIS A 183 22.59 20.94 5.86
CA HIS A 183 21.22 20.67 5.45
C HIS A 183 20.61 19.47 6.18
N ALA A 184 21.43 18.46 6.52
CA ALA A 184 20.99 17.35 7.36
C ALA A 184 20.58 17.84 8.76
N GLU A 185 21.38 18.73 9.35
CA GLU A 185 21.09 19.35 10.65
C GLU A 185 19.84 20.24 10.60
N GLN A 186 19.69 21.06 9.56
CA GLN A 186 18.51 21.91 9.36
C GLN A 186 17.22 21.09 9.24
N VAL A 187 17.22 20.01 8.45
CA VAL A 187 16.06 19.12 8.32
C VAL A 187 15.77 18.40 9.64
N ALA A 188 16.80 17.95 10.35
CA ALA A 188 16.63 17.31 11.66
C ALA A 188 16.05 18.30 12.70
N ALA A 189 16.52 19.55 12.70
CA ALA A 189 15.99 20.61 13.55
C ALA A 189 14.52 20.92 13.24
N ALA A 190 14.17 21.08 11.95
CA ALA A 190 12.80 21.33 11.50
C ALA A 190 11.86 20.14 11.78
N SER A 191 12.40 18.91 11.74
CA SER A 191 11.64 17.71 12.09
C SER A 191 11.34 17.66 13.59
N ARG A 192 12.32 17.99 14.45
CA ARG A 192 12.12 18.09 15.90
C ARG A 192 11.09 19.15 16.28
N THR A 193 11.10 20.32 15.64
CA THR A 193 10.06 21.35 15.88
C THR A 193 8.68 20.87 15.46
N LEU A 194 8.55 20.13 14.36
CA LEU A 194 7.28 19.53 13.96
C LEU A 194 6.77 18.48 14.95
N GLU A 195 7.66 17.67 15.52
CA GLU A 195 7.32 16.70 16.57
C GLU A 195 6.81 17.42 17.83
N LEU A 196 7.52 18.46 18.29
CA LEU A 196 7.09 19.27 19.44
C LEU A 196 5.74 19.95 19.20
N ALA A 197 5.52 20.52 18.01
CA ALA A 197 4.24 21.15 17.65
C ALA A 197 3.07 20.14 17.58
N ARG A 198 3.34 18.88 17.21
CA ARG A 198 2.32 17.82 17.24
C ARG A 198 1.90 17.47 18.68
N ASP A 199 2.81 17.59 19.62
CA ASP A 199 2.53 17.35 21.04
C ASP A 199 1.70 18.48 21.67
N THR A 200 1.91 19.75 21.27
CA THR A 200 1.10 20.89 21.74
C THR A 200 -0.33 20.88 21.19
N ARG A 201 -0.55 20.23 20.03
CA ARG A 201 -1.83 20.17 19.30
C ARG A 201 -2.37 21.53 18.85
N ILE A 202 -1.53 22.55 18.81
CA ILE A 202 -1.91 23.87 18.29
C ILE A 202 -1.77 23.84 16.77
N HIS A 203 -2.89 23.95 16.05
CA HIS A 203 -2.91 23.76 14.60
C HIS A 203 -1.98 24.74 13.85
N ALA A 204 -1.92 26.00 14.27
CA ALA A 204 -1.04 27.01 13.68
C ALA A 204 0.44 26.62 13.79
N GLU A 205 0.89 26.19 14.98
CA GLU A 205 2.28 25.72 15.19
C GLU A 205 2.62 24.51 14.32
N ILE A 206 1.67 23.58 14.14
CA ILE A 206 1.87 22.41 13.27
C ILE A 206 2.05 22.85 11.81
N VAL A 207 1.25 23.81 11.34
CA VAL A 207 1.35 24.33 9.97
C VAL A 207 2.69 25.04 9.77
N ASP A 208 3.10 25.90 10.70
CA ASP A 208 4.36 26.64 10.63
C ASP A 208 5.59 25.72 10.68
N ALA A 209 5.57 24.70 11.54
CA ALA A 209 6.62 23.69 11.60
C ALA A 209 6.66 22.82 10.34
N THR A 210 5.50 22.52 9.74
CA THR A 210 5.42 21.80 8.46
C THR A 210 6.02 22.63 7.33
N ASN A 211 5.70 23.92 7.25
CA ASN A 211 6.25 24.84 6.27
C ASN A 211 7.77 24.99 6.45
N SER A 212 8.25 25.09 7.69
CA SER A 212 9.68 25.15 8.01
C SER A 212 10.43 23.89 7.55
N LEU A 213 9.83 22.72 7.76
CA LEU A 213 10.38 21.45 7.28
C LEU A 213 10.41 21.38 5.75
N GLN A 214 9.35 21.83 5.07
CA GLN A 214 9.31 21.93 3.61
C GLN A 214 10.37 22.90 3.08
N ALA A 215 10.58 24.05 3.72
CA ALA A 215 11.61 25.01 3.36
C ALA A 215 13.02 24.43 3.53
N ALA A 216 13.29 23.70 4.61
CA ALA A 216 14.56 22.99 4.80
C ALA A 216 14.79 21.91 3.72
N PHE A 217 13.72 21.22 3.30
CA PHE A 217 13.78 20.29 2.18
C PHE A 217 14.08 20.99 0.85
N ALA A 218 13.44 22.13 0.59
CA ALA A 218 13.66 22.92 -0.63
C ALA A 218 15.08 23.50 -0.69
N ALA A 219 15.60 24.04 0.42
CA ALA A 219 16.96 24.57 0.53
C ALA A 219 18.00 23.48 0.23
N ALA A 220 17.83 22.29 0.80
CA ALA A 220 18.67 21.15 0.50
C ALA A 220 18.55 20.69 -0.97
N GLY A 221 17.37 20.78 -1.58
CA GLY A 221 17.17 20.45 -3.00
C GLY A 221 17.84 21.45 -3.96
N ALA A 222 18.10 22.67 -3.51
CA ALA A 222 18.84 23.69 -4.28
C ALA A 222 20.36 23.61 -4.06
N CYS A 223 20.84 22.73 -3.19
CA CYS A 223 22.26 22.58 -2.87
C CYS A 223 22.90 21.48 -3.73
N ASP A 224 23.89 21.85 -4.53
CA ASP A 224 24.61 20.93 -5.42
C ASP A 224 25.16 19.71 -4.67
N GLU A 225 25.82 19.92 -3.53
CA GLU A 225 26.36 18.83 -2.69
C GLU A 225 25.26 17.87 -2.21
N CYS A 226 24.09 18.41 -1.82
CA CYS A 226 22.95 17.62 -1.38
C CYS A 226 22.32 16.82 -2.50
N CYS A 227 22.36 17.37 -3.71
CA CYS A 227 21.89 16.73 -4.93
C CYS A 227 22.91 15.74 -5.51
N GLY A 228 24.03 15.53 -4.82
CA GLY A 228 25.08 14.59 -5.23
C GLY A 228 25.97 15.14 -6.34
N TRP A 229 25.98 16.45 -6.58
CA TRP A 229 26.89 17.11 -7.52
C TRP A 229 28.16 17.56 -6.79
N ALA A 230 29.31 17.07 -7.25
CA ALA A 230 30.63 17.57 -6.90
C ALA A 230 31.07 18.66 -7.91
N PRO A 231 32.14 19.42 -7.64
CA PRO A 231 32.64 20.45 -8.56
C PRO A 231 33.00 19.95 -9.97
N ARG A 232 33.12 18.63 -10.16
CA ARG A 232 33.44 17.98 -11.44
C ARG A 232 32.29 17.11 -11.98
N GLY A 233 31.05 17.37 -11.57
CA GLY A 233 29.87 16.60 -11.95
C GLY A 233 29.36 15.72 -10.82
N GLN A 234 28.42 14.83 -11.11
CA GLN A 234 27.80 13.98 -10.08
C GLN A 234 28.88 13.11 -9.39
N ALA A 235 28.89 13.14 -8.06
CA ALA A 235 29.90 12.45 -7.26
C ALA A 235 29.75 10.93 -7.42
N ARG A 236 30.89 10.23 -7.48
CA ARG A 236 30.93 8.78 -7.37
C ARG A 236 31.50 8.38 -6.03
N GLN A 237 30.96 7.30 -5.46
CA GLN A 237 31.41 6.76 -4.19
C GLN A 237 31.78 5.29 -4.37
N GLU A 238 32.93 4.91 -3.82
CA GLU A 238 33.31 3.51 -3.64
C GLU A 238 32.48 2.92 -2.51
N MET A 239 31.73 1.87 -2.83
CA MET A 239 30.87 1.15 -1.89
C MET A 239 31.12 -0.34 -2.01
N HIS A 240 31.25 -0.99 -0.86
CA HIS A 240 31.28 -2.45 -0.76
C HIS A 240 29.85 -2.98 -0.82
N LEU A 241 29.50 -3.69 -1.89
CA LEU A 241 28.15 -4.21 -2.13
C LEU A 241 28.20 -5.73 -2.33
N SER A 242 27.39 -6.45 -1.55
CA SER A 242 27.11 -7.86 -1.82
C SER A 242 26.15 -7.99 -3.01
N GLY A 243 26.09 -9.16 -3.64
CA GLY A 243 25.12 -9.37 -4.71
C GLY A 243 23.67 -9.31 -4.22
N LEU A 244 23.41 -9.65 -2.94
CA LEU A 244 22.12 -9.41 -2.28
C LEU A 244 21.77 -7.92 -2.21
N ASP A 245 22.73 -7.03 -1.93
CA ASP A 245 22.47 -5.58 -1.88
C ASP A 245 22.04 -5.05 -3.25
N VAL A 246 22.66 -5.53 -4.32
CA VAL A 246 22.30 -5.21 -5.71
C VAL A 246 20.88 -5.66 -6.02
N LEU A 247 20.54 -6.90 -5.64
CA LEU A 247 19.20 -7.46 -5.83
C LEU A 247 18.12 -6.67 -5.09
N LEU A 248 18.39 -6.33 -3.82
CA LEU A 248 17.52 -5.49 -3.00
C LEU A 248 17.38 -4.09 -3.61
N ARG A 249 18.46 -3.55 -4.21
CA ARG A 249 18.42 -2.25 -4.86
C ARG A 249 17.57 -2.25 -6.13
N LEU A 250 17.72 -3.23 -7.03
CA LEU A 250 16.84 -3.41 -8.20
C LEU A 250 15.37 -3.49 -7.80
N THR A 251 15.09 -4.29 -6.78
CA THR A 251 13.75 -4.47 -6.22
C THR A 251 13.20 -3.16 -5.66
N ARG A 252 14.00 -2.42 -4.89
CA ARG A 252 13.61 -1.12 -4.35
C ARG A 252 13.34 -0.12 -5.46
N THR A 253 14.18 -0.08 -6.50
CA THR A 253 14.00 0.78 -7.66
C THR A 253 12.68 0.47 -8.36
N HIS A 254 12.33 -0.80 -8.59
CA HIS A 254 11.01 -1.22 -9.07
C HIS A 254 9.86 -0.60 -8.25
N HIS A 255 9.90 -0.75 -6.91
CA HIS A 255 8.84 -0.22 -6.04
C HIS A 255 8.76 1.31 -6.07
N LEU A 256 9.90 2.01 -6.12
CA LEU A 256 9.95 3.47 -6.25
C LEU A 256 9.35 3.95 -7.57
N ILE A 257 9.60 3.24 -8.66
CA ILE A 257 9.04 3.57 -9.97
C ILE A 257 7.54 3.36 -9.97
N ARG A 258 7.08 2.23 -9.43
CA ARG A 258 5.65 1.99 -9.26
C ARG A 258 5.01 3.07 -8.40
N GLN A 259 5.70 3.55 -7.36
CA GLN A 259 5.20 4.65 -6.55
C GLN A 259 5.12 5.95 -7.35
N HIS A 260 6.18 6.29 -8.10
CA HIS A 260 6.24 7.48 -8.94
C HIS A 260 5.15 7.50 -10.03
N LEU A 261 4.96 6.38 -10.71
CA LEU A 261 3.93 6.20 -11.73
C LEU A 261 2.50 6.13 -11.15
N GLY A 262 2.32 6.25 -9.83
CA GLY A 262 1.01 6.08 -9.17
C GLY A 262 0.46 4.65 -9.29
N GLN A 263 1.32 3.69 -9.64
CA GLN A 263 1.01 2.27 -9.82
C GLN A 263 1.35 1.40 -8.61
N THR A 264 1.77 2.00 -7.50
CA THR A 264 1.64 1.32 -6.21
C THR A 264 0.18 0.94 -6.10
N LYS A 265 -0.10 -0.36 -6.09
CA LYS A 265 -1.47 -0.86 -6.01
C LYS A 265 -2.12 -0.22 -4.80
N LEU A 266 -2.88 0.85 -5.00
CA LEU A 266 -3.50 1.57 -3.90
C LEU A 266 -4.49 0.59 -3.29
N ARG A 267 -4.15 0.03 -2.13
CA ARG A 267 -5.03 -0.88 -1.42
C ARG A 267 -5.98 -0.02 -0.61
N PHE A 268 -7.19 0.17 -1.14
CA PHE A 268 -8.27 0.78 -0.40
C PHE A 268 -8.75 -0.22 0.65
N ARG A 269 -8.59 0.11 1.92
CA ARG A 269 -9.30 -0.62 2.98
C ARG A 269 -10.77 -0.21 2.94
N LEU A 270 -11.64 -1.19 2.80
CA LEU A 270 -13.07 -0.97 2.86
C LEU A 270 -13.49 -0.81 4.32
N THR A 271 -14.45 0.08 4.58
CA THR A 271 -14.87 0.45 5.94
C THR A 271 -15.54 -0.70 6.68
N MET A 272 -16.27 -1.55 5.94
CA MET A 272 -16.96 -2.69 6.50
C MET A 272 -16.00 -3.89 6.65
N PRO A 273 -16.18 -4.73 7.67
CA PRO A 273 -15.42 -5.96 7.82
C PRO A 273 -15.91 -7.04 6.85
N CYS A 274 -15.13 -8.12 6.77
CA CYS A 274 -15.47 -9.31 6.01
C CYS A 274 -16.81 -9.92 6.48
N PRO A 275 -17.78 -10.14 5.57
CA PRO A 275 -19.06 -10.74 5.94
C PRO A 275 -18.93 -12.15 6.51
N ASN A 276 -17.85 -12.87 6.16
CA ASN A 276 -17.66 -14.26 6.57
C ASN A 276 -16.88 -14.39 7.88
N CYS A 277 -15.75 -13.68 8.03
CA CYS A 277 -14.85 -13.83 9.18
C CYS A 277 -14.60 -12.55 9.99
N GLY A 278 -15.17 -11.41 9.59
CA GLY A 278 -15.00 -10.13 10.29
C GLY A 278 -13.63 -9.44 10.10
N ALA A 279 -12.69 -10.04 9.37
CA ALA A 279 -11.39 -9.43 9.09
C ALA A 279 -11.49 -8.21 8.15
N ALA A 280 -10.44 -7.39 8.07
CA ALA A 280 -10.42 -6.25 7.15
C ALA A 280 -10.47 -6.73 5.69
N ILE A 281 -11.09 -5.92 4.82
CA ILE A 281 -11.12 -6.15 3.38
C ILE A 281 -10.32 -5.06 2.69
N THR A 282 -9.53 -5.48 1.69
CA THR A 282 -8.81 -4.57 0.81
C THR A 282 -9.29 -4.69 -0.62
N ARG A 283 -9.32 -3.56 -1.33
CA ARG A 283 -9.52 -3.47 -2.77
C ARG A 283 -8.26 -2.88 -3.39
N GLU A 284 -7.65 -3.58 -4.33
CA GLU A 284 -6.54 -3.01 -5.10
C GLU A 284 -7.09 -2.05 -6.16
N ALA A 285 -6.50 -0.86 -6.29
CA ALA A 285 -6.87 0.11 -7.33
C ALA A 285 -6.82 -0.54 -8.73
N GLY A 286 -7.88 -0.37 -9.50
CA GLY A 286 -8.03 -0.96 -10.84
C GLY A 286 -8.57 -2.39 -10.87
N LYS A 287 -8.78 -3.05 -9.72
CA LYS A 287 -9.50 -4.33 -9.64
C LYS A 287 -10.94 -4.11 -9.20
N SER A 288 -11.86 -4.81 -9.86
CA SER A 288 -13.29 -4.82 -9.54
C SER A 288 -13.65 -5.72 -8.35
N PHE A 289 -12.68 -6.50 -7.86
CA PHE A 289 -12.85 -7.40 -6.73
C PHE A 289 -12.13 -6.88 -5.47
N SER A 290 -12.79 -7.09 -4.35
CA SER A 290 -12.32 -6.87 -3.00
C SER A 290 -11.95 -8.22 -2.37
N THR A 291 -10.85 -8.28 -1.62
CA THR A 291 -10.30 -9.52 -1.06
C THR A 291 -10.17 -9.40 0.44
N CYS A 292 -10.54 -10.45 1.16
CA CYS A 292 -10.34 -10.54 2.60
C CYS A 292 -8.85 -10.57 2.95
N GLU A 293 -8.41 -9.80 3.96
CA GLU A 293 -7.03 -9.85 4.46
C GLU A 293 -6.73 -11.14 5.26
N ASN A 294 -7.75 -11.92 5.66
CA ASN A 294 -7.57 -13.19 6.34
C ASN A 294 -7.44 -14.33 5.31
N ASP A 295 -6.24 -14.91 5.21
CA ASP A 295 -5.96 -16.04 4.32
C ASP A 295 -6.74 -17.30 4.69
N GLN A 296 -7.21 -17.42 5.94
CA GLN A 296 -8.03 -18.53 6.42
C GLN A 296 -9.53 -18.18 6.47
N CYS A 297 -9.97 -17.17 5.73
CA CYS A 297 -11.38 -16.76 5.68
C CYS A 297 -12.32 -17.90 5.24
N THR A 298 -11.84 -18.82 4.39
CA THR A 298 -12.53 -20.07 4.04
C THR A 298 -11.53 -21.23 4.00
N PRO A 299 -12.00 -22.49 4.02
CA PRO A 299 -11.13 -23.66 3.80
C PRO A 299 -10.36 -23.63 2.46
N LYS A 300 -10.80 -22.80 1.52
CA LYS A 300 -10.19 -22.63 0.19
C LYS A 300 -9.30 -21.39 0.08
N GLY A 301 -9.12 -20.62 1.15
CA GLY A 301 -8.32 -19.40 1.18
C GLY A 301 -9.12 -18.11 1.40
N PRO A 302 -8.52 -16.94 1.11
CA PRO A 302 -9.19 -15.65 1.27
C PRO A 302 -10.36 -15.52 0.29
N SER A 303 -11.53 -15.15 0.81
CA SER A 303 -12.69 -14.87 -0.03
C SER A 303 -12.51 -13.56 -0.81
N SER A 304 -13.00 -13.56 -2.04
CA SER A 304 -13.04 -12.39 -2.90
C SER A 304 -14.46 -12.15 -3.42
N TRP A 305 -14.86 -10.88 -3.47
CA TRP A 305 -16.18 -10.47 -3.97
C TRP A 305 -16.04 -9.32 -4.95
N THR A 306 -16.92 -9.27 -5.95
CA THR A 306 -17.09 -8.05 -6.74
C THR A 306 -17.59 -6.90 -5.86
N GLU A 307 -17.36 -5.65 -6.27
CA GLU A 307 -17.82 -4.48 -5.51
C GLU A 307 -19.34 -4.50 -5.25
N ARG A 308 -20.12 -4.97 -6.23
CA ARG A 308 -21.58 -5.10 -6.11
C ARG A 308 -21.97 -6.15 -5.06
N GLU A 309 -21.36 -7.33 -5.12
CA GLU A 309 -21.60 -8.41 -4.15
C GLU A 309 -21.18 -7.99 -2.75
N TYR A 310 -20.03 -7.35 -2.62
CA TYR A 310 -19.54 -6.88 -1.32
C TYR A 310 -20.49 -5.85 -0.72
N ARG A 311 -20.95 -4.87 -1.51
CA ARG A 311 -21.91 -3.86 -1.04
C ARG A 311 -23.24 -4.48 -0.60
N PHE A 312 -23.70 -5.50 -1.32
CA PHE A 312 -24.90 -6.25 -0.96
C PHE A 312 -24.73 -7.01 0.37
N LEU A 313 -23.64 -7.78 0.51
CA LEU A 313 -23.35 -8.52 1.74
C LEU A 313 -23.11 -7.59 2.93
N ALA A 314 -22.40 -6.49 2.73
CA ALA A 314 -22.22 -5.48 3.76
C ALA A 314 -23.56 -4.85 4.18
N GLY A 315 -24.48 -4.63 3.23
CA GLY A 315 -25.84 -4.17 3.50
C GLY A 315 -26.62 -5.14 4.39
N LEU A 316 -26.57 -6.43 4.08
CA LEU A 316 -27.19 -7.49 4.91
C LEU A 316 -26.66 -7.49 6.34
N VAL A 317 -25.34 -7.40 6.52
CA VAL A 317 -24.73 -7.35 7.87
C VAL A 317 -25.17 -6.10 8.63
N THR A 318 -25.22 -4.93 7.98
CA THR A 318 -25.70 -3.71 8.64
C THR A 318 -27.17 -3.75 9.00
N ASP A 319 -28.01 -4.35 8.15
CA ASP A 319 -29.44 -4.49 8.40
C ASP A 319 -29.71 -5.47 9.55
N GLU A 320 -28.95 -6.56 9.64
CA GLU A 320 -29.02 -7.50 10.76
C GLU A 320 -28.61 -6.83 12.08
N GLU A 321 -27.50 -6.08 12.10
CA GLU A 321 -27.07 -5.33 13.28
C GLU A 321 -28.10 -4.27 13.71
N ARG A 322 -28.67 -3.55 12.74
CA ARG A 322 -29.73 -2.57 12.98
C ARG A 322 -30.96 -3.25 13.57
N THR A 323 -31.41 -4.35 12.96
CA THR A 323 -32.59 -5.11 13.41
C THR A 323 -32.37 -5.66 14.82
N ARG A 324 -31.18 -6.21 15.10
CA ARG A 324 -30.82 -6.69 16.44
C ARG A 324 -30.81 -5.57 17.47
N THR A 325 -30.33 -4.39 17.10
CA THR A 325 -30.31 -3.22 17.99
C THR A 325 -31.72 -2.70 18.27
N THR A 326 -32.56 -2.61 17.25
CA THR A 326 -33.97 -2.24 17.40
C THR A 326 -34.72 -3.26 18.25
N MET A 327 -34.53 -4.56 18.01
CA MET A 327 -35.15 -5.62 18.83
C MET A 327 -34.72 -5.55 20.29
N LYS A 328 -33.44 -5.27 20.59
CA LYS A 328 -32.98 -5.08 21.97
C LYS A 328 -33.71 -3.92 22.66
N TRP A 329 -33.90 -2.81 21.95
CA TRP A 329 -34.63 -1.66 22.50
C TRP A 329 -36.11 -1.98 22.71
N LEU A 330 -36.78 -2.59 21.74
CA LEU A 330 -38.19 -3.00 21.86
C LEU A 330 -38.41 -4.00 22.99
N LEU A 331 -37.50 -4.96 23.17
CA LEU A 331 -37.54 -5.90 24.29
C LEU A 331 -37.33 -5.20 25.62
N ALA A 332 -36.38 -4.26 25.70
CA ALA A 332 -36.15 -3.48 26.91
C ALA A 332 -37.37 -2.62 27.28
N GLU A 333 -38.01 -1.97 26.30
CA GLU A 333 -39.23 -1.22 26.52
C GLU A 333 -40.40 -2.10 26.95
N ALA A 334 -40.59 -3.26 26.30
CA ALA A 334 -41.60 -4.23 26.67
C ALA A 334 -41.41 -4.73 28.10
N TYR A 335 -40.17 -5.01 28.52
CA TYR A 335 -39.88 -5.40 29.89
C TYR A 335 -40.11 -4.26 30.89
N ALA A 336 -39.72 -3.02 30.57
CA ALA A 336 -40.00 -1.88 31.44
C ALA A 336 -41.51 -1.67 31.66
N ARG A 337 -42.34 -1.89 30.64
CA ARG A 337 -43.80 -1.85 30.76
C ARG A 337 -44.34 -2.99 31.63
N LEU A 338 -43.80 -4.20 31.50
CA LEU A 338 -44.16 -5.34 32.35
C LEU A 338 -43.74 -5.11 33.81
N ASP A 339 -42.57 -4.53 34.04
CA ASP A 339 -42.09 -4.15 35.37
C ASP A 339 -43.07 -3.15 36.01
N GLY A 340 -43.45 -2.09 35.29
CA GLY A 340 -44.41 -1.09 35.80
C GLY A 340 -45.79 -1.66 36.12
N ILE A 341 -46.27 -2.66 35.36
CA ILE A 341 -47.53 -3.37 35.69
C ILE A 341 -47.34 -4.23 36.94
N THR A 342 -46.18 -4.87 37.10
CA THR A 342 -45.87 -5.70 38.28
C THR A 342 -45.81 -4.83 39.54
N ASP A 343 -45.17 -3.67 39.47
CA ASP A 343 -45.10 -2.70 40.56
C ASP A 343 -46.50 -2.19 40.93
N LEU A 344 -47.33 -1.87 39.93
CA LEU A 344 -48.72 -1.44 40.18
C LEU A 344 -49.56 -2.55 40.83
N ILE A 345 -49.38 -3.82 40.43
CA ILE A 345 -50.02 -4.97 41.11
C ILE A 345 -49.54 -5.06 42.56
N HIS A 346 -48.24 -4.87 42.80
CA HIS A 346 -47.65 -4.92 44.14
C HIS A 346 -48.19 -3.80 45.05
N ASP A 347 -48.23 -2.57 44.55
CA ASP A 347 -48.74 -1.41 45.29
C ASP A 347 -50.23 -1.59 45.65
N LEU A 348 -51.06 -2.02 44.69
CA LEU A 348 -52.48 -2.28 44.90
C LEU A 348 -52.74 -3.45 45.87
N ALA A 349 -51.88 -4.46 45.88
CA ALA A 349 -52.01 -5.59 46.79
C ALA A 349 -51.57 -5.26 48.23
N THR A 350 -50.54 -4.42 48.37
CA THR A 350 -49.90 -4.12 49.66
C THR A 350 -50.64 -3.07 50.48
N ASP A 351 -51.29 -2.09 49.82
CA ASP A 351 -52.06 -1.06 50.52
C ASP A 351 -53.41 -1.61 51.03
N LYS A 352 -53.49 -1.81 52.36
CA LYS A 352 -54.66 -2.37 53.04
C LYS A 352 -55.93 -1.52 52.91
N VAL A 353 -55.79 -0.20 52.71
CA VAL A 353 -56.95 0.71 52.58
C VAL A 353 -57.53 0.61 51.18
N ILE A 354 -56.66 0.54 50.16
CA ILE A 354 -57.04 0.50 48.74
C ILE A 354 -57.56 -0.90 48.35
N ASN A 355 -56.94 -1.97 48.86
CA ASN A 355 -57.26 -3.36 48.53
C ASN A 355 -58.70 -3.79 48.95
N GLN A 356 -59.33 -3.08 49.89
CA GLN A 356 -60.71 -3.39 50.29
C GLN A 356 -61.77 -2.96 49.26
N SER A 357 -61.41 -2.10 48.31
CA SER A 357 -62.32 -1.66 47.25
C SER A 357 -62.61 -2.78 46.24
N GLU A 358 -63.89 -3.04 45.96
CA GLU A 358 -64.32 -4.01 44.93
C GLU A 358 -63.73 -3.71 43.54
N ALA A 359 -63.51 -2.43 43.21
CA ALA A 359 -62.88 -2.04 41.96
C ALA A 359 -61.42 -2.54 41.86
N VAL A 360 -60.68 -2.53 42.98
CA VAL A 360 -59.29 -2.97 43.02
C VAL A 360 -59.21 -4.49 42.89
N LYS A 361 -60.14 -5.23 43.52
CA LYS A 361 -60.24 -6.69 43.35
C LYS A 361 -60.52 -7.08 41.90
N LEU A 362 -61.39 -6.34 41.20
CA LEU A 362 -61.65 -6.56 39.77
C LEU A 362 -60.42 -6.27 38.90
N ILE A 363 -59.69 -5.20 39.18
CA ILE A 363 -58.45 -4.84 38.46
C ILE A 363 -57.36 -5.90 38.69
N LEU A 364 -57.11 -6.30 39.93
CA LEU A 364 -56.16 -7.36 40.27
C LEU A 364 -56.58 -8.69 39.63
N GLY A 365 -57.86 -9.06 39.70
CA GLY A 365 -58.41 -10.26 39.08
C GLY A 365 -58.23 -10.29 37.55
N ALA A 366 -58.18 -9.14 36.89
CA ALA A 366 -57.92 -9.04 35.45
C ALA A 366 -56.41 -9.01 35.10
N LEU A 367 -55.58 -8.37 35.92
CA LEU A 367 -54.15 -8.17 35.62
C LEU A 367 -53.28 -9.36 36.04
N THR A 368 -53.53 -9.97 37.20
CA THR A 368 -52.70 -11.08 37.72
C THR A 368 -52.65 -12.29 36.77
N PRO A 369 -53.77 -12.76 36.18
CA PRO A 369 -53.71 -13.86 35.21
C PRO A 369 -52.98 -13.49 33.91
N ARG A 370 -53.01 -12.21 33.49
CA ARG A 370 -52.29 -11.74 32.30
C ARG A 370 -50.79 -11.64 32.53
N MET A 371 -50.37 -11.45 33.78
CA MET A 371 -48.96 -11.48 34.17
C MET A 371 -48.44 -12.90 34.44
N ALA A 372 -49.32 -13.87 34.66
CA ALA A 372 -48.96 -15.26 34.91
C ALA A 372 -48.23 -15.85 33.67
N GLY A 373 -46.97 -16.25 33.85
CA GLY A 373 -46.12 -16.81 32.79
C GLY A 373 -45.04 -15.84 32.27
N HIS A 374 -45.10 -14.57 32.63
CA HIS A 374 -43.98 -13.65 32.43
C HIS A 374 -42.98 -13.79 33.58
N ALA A 375 -41.68 -13.80 33.27
CA ALA A 375 -40.63 -13.77 34.28
C ALA A 375 -40.81 -12.54 35.19
N THR A 376 -40.50 -12.64 36.47
CA THR A 376 -40.53 -11.47 37.36
C THR A 376 -39.32 -10.55 37.08
N PRO A 377 -39.33 -9.28 37.54
CA PRO A 377 -38.15 -8.41 37.45
C PRO A 377 -36.91 -9.04 38.12
N GLU A 378 -37.12 -9.80 39.19
CA GLU A 378 -36.08 -10.51 39.95
C GLU A 378 -35.53 -11.69 39.15
N ASP A 379 -36.39 -12.50 38.52
CA ASP A 379 -35.97 -13.59 37.63
C ASP A 379 -35.18 -13.06 36.41
N ARG A 380 -35.55 -11.88 35.89
CA ARG A 380 -34.82 -11.20 34.82
C ARG A 380 -33.45 -10.69 35.27
N LYS A 381 -33.29 -10.27 36.53
CA LYS A 381 -31.99 -9.86 37.07
C LYS A 381 -30.99 -11.02 37.09
N ILE A 382 -31.44 -12.26 37.27
CA ILE A 382 -30.57 -13.45 37.29
C ILE A 382 -29.94 -13.71 35.90
N ALA A 383 -30.60 -13.34 34.80
CA ALA A 383 -30.00 -13.40 33.47
C ALA A 383 -28.91 -12.33 33.24
N SER A 384 -28.87 -11.29 34.07
CA SER A 384 -27.87 -10.22 34.04
C SER A 384 -26.78 -10.35 35.10
N ASP A 385 -26.80 -11.42 35.91
CA ASP A 385 -25.72 -11.74 36.82
C ASP A 385 -24.48 -12.11 35.98
N LYS A 386 -23.66 -11.09 35.75
CA LYS A 386 -22.43 -11.20 34.99
C LYS A 386 -21.54 -12.27 35.60
N ASP A 387 -21.54 -12.45 36.91
CA ASP A 387 -20.64 -13.38 37.57
C ASP A 387 -21.12 -14.82 37.31
N ALA A 388 -22.41 -15.11 37.48
CA ALA A 388 -22.98 -16.42 37.14
C ALA A 388 -22.90 -16.74 35.64
N THR A 389 -23.01 -15.75 34.76
CA THR A 389 -22.88 -15.92 33.31
C THR A 389 -21.42 -16.13 32.91
N THR A 390 -20.50 -15.39 33.52
CA THR A 390 -19.06 -15.57 33.32
C THR A 390 -18.61 -16.93 33.84
N LEU A 391 -19.15 -17.39 34.98
CA LEU A 391 -18.85 -18.71 35.53
C LEU A 391 -19.34 -19.84 34.62
N ARG A 392 -20.59 -19.78 34.12
CA ARG A 392 -21.10 -20.75 33.14
C ARG A 392 -20.29 -20.77 31.85
N GLN A 393 -19.86 -19.61 31.38
CA GLN A 393 -19.02 -19.52 30.20
C GLN A 393 -17.62 -20.08 30.47
N GLN A 394 -17.05 -19.85 31.66
CA GLN A 394 -15.80 -20.46 32.09
C GLN A 394 -15.90 -21.98 32.17
N ASP A 395 -16.99 -22.53 32.67
CA ASP A 395 -17.21 -23.98 32.74
C ASP A 395 -17.38 -24.61 31.36
N GLN A 396 -18.11 -23.96 30.46
CA GLN A 396 -18.25 -24.38 29.07
C GLN A 396 -16.92 -24.29 28.31
N ASP A 397 -16.17 -23.21 28.49
CA ASP A 397 -14.85 -23.03 27.87
C ASP A 397 -13.85 -24.06 28.42
N ALA A 398 -13.87 -24.32 29.72
CA ALA A 398 -13.05 -25.36 30.36
C ALA A 398 -13.42 -26.77 29.88
N TRP A 399 -14.70 -27.02 29.56
CA TRP A 399 -15.15 -28.28 29.00
C TRP A 399 -14.75 -28.43 27.52
N ALA A 400 -14.94 -27.39 26.71
CA ALA A 400 -14.71 -27.40 25.27
C ALA A 400 -13.22 -27.33 24.89
N TRP A 401 -12.38 -26.66 25.70
CA TRP A 401 -11.00 -26.30 25.33
C TRP A 401 -9.95 -26.82 26.33
N LYS A 402 -10.10 -28.06 26.83
CA LYS A 402 -9.29 -28.68 27.91
C LYS A 402 -7.75 -28.65 27.74
N ARG A 403 -7.19 -28.15 26.64
CA ARG A 403 -5.73 -28.11 26.38
C ARG A 403 -5.21 -26.81 25.74
N GLU A 404 -6.05 -25.80 25.53
CA GLU A 404 -5.60 -24.53 24.95
C GLU A 404 -5.45 -23.45 26.02
N PRO A 405 -4.39 -22.61 25.94
CA PRO A 405 -4.22 -21.49 26.85
C PRO A 405 -5.37 -20.51 26.70
N ARG A 406 -5.88 -20.03 27.84
CA ARG A 406 -7.02 -19.13 27.95
C ARG A 406 -6.84 -17.92 27.03
N TYR A 407 -7.79 -17.67 26.13
CA TYR A 407 -7.74 -16.49 25.26
C TYR A 407 -7.78 -15.21 26.10
N GLU A 408 -6.64 -14.53 26.19
CA GLU A 408 -6.59 -13.19 26.77
C GLU A 408 -7.03 -12.19 25.70
N LYS A 409 -8.21 -11.60 25.90
CA LYS A 409 -8.69 -10.53 25.02
C LYS A 409 -7.62 -9.43 24.97
N PRO A 410 -7.05 -9.11 23.80
CA PRO A 410 -5.99 -8.12 23.71
C PRO A 410 -6.50 -6.81 24.29
N LYS A 411 -5.75 -6.24 25.25
CA LYS A 411 -6.12 -4.99 25.93
C LYS A 411 -6.41 -3.94 24.85
N ARG A 412 -7.69 -3.55 24.73
CA ARG A 412 -8.07 -2.44 23.84
C ARG A 412 -7.30 -1.21 24.32
N LYS A 413 -6.35 -0.73 23.51
CA LYS A 413 -5.81 0.63 23.68
C LYS A 413 -7.01 1.55 23.79
N GLY A 414 -7.11 2.30 24.90
CA GLY A 414 -8.24 3.18 25.15
C GLY A 414 -8.49 4.03 23.91
N SER A 415 -9.67 3.85 23.31
CA SER A 415 -10.14 4.74 22.26
C SER A 415 -10.13 6.14 22.86
N LYS A 416 -9.29 7.04 22.32
CA LYS A 416 -9.41 8.46 22.62
C LYS A 416 -10.85 8.81 22.28
N LYS A 417 -11.63 9.19 23.30
CA LYS A 417 -12.97 9.75 23.14
C LYS A 417 -12.87 10.79 22.04
N THR A 418 -13.42 10.46 20.88
CA THR A 418 -13.57 11.44 19.81
C THR A 418 -14.76 12.27 20.26
N GLU A 419 -14.48 13.43 20.83
CA GLU A 419 -15.51 14.43 21.09
C GLU A 419 -16.27 14.64 19.78
N SER A 420 -17.56 14.34 19.81
CA SER A 420 -18.47 14.63 18.73
C SER A 420 -18.45 16.13 18.51
N LYS A 421 -17.73 16.57 17.47
CA LYS A 421 -17.79 17.94 16.98
C LYS A 421 -19.26 18.32 16.72
N PRO A 422 -19.71 19.52 17.10
CA PRO A 422 -20.94 20.07 16.57
C PRO A 422 -20.81 20.18 15.04
N ALA A 423 -21.91 19.85 14.35
CA ALA A 423 -21.99 19.86 12.90
C ALA A 423 -21.99 21.30 12.37
N ASP A 424 -20.82 21.91 12.29
CA ASP A 424 -20.65 23.23 11.69
C ASP A 424 -20.25 23.13 10.21
N ARG A 425 -21.20 23.57 9.39
CA ARG A 425 -21.08 24.17 8.05
C ARG A 425 -19.89 23.75 7.18
N VAL A 426 -20.21 22.95 6.17
CA VAL A 426 -19.46 22.89 4.91
C VAL A 426 -19.40 24.31 4.32
N THR A 427 -18.22 24.92 4.33
CA THR A 427 -17.91 26.11 3.53
C THR A 427 -17.76 25.69 2.07
N PRO A 428 -18.53 26.28 1.13
CA PRO A 428 -18.38 26.00 -0.29
C PRO A 428 -17.31 26.94 -0.86
N SER A 429 -16.08 26.46 -0.99
CA SER A 429 -15.14 27.10 -1.89
C SER A 429 -14.20 26.07 -2.52
N SER A 430 -14.08 26.18 -3.85
CA SER A 430 -13.21 25.42 -4.74
C SER A 430 -13.61 23.97 -5.07
N ARG A 431 -14.86 23.77 -5.49
CA ARG A 431 -15.16 22.78 -6.54
C ARG A 431 -15.76 23.48 -7.74
N SER A 432 -14.93 23.54 -8.78
CA SER A 432 -15.25 23.71 -10.18
C SER A 432 -16.69 23.33 -10.53
N THR A 433 -17.48 24.33 -10.87
CA THR A 433 -18.54 24.20 -11.87
C THR A 433 -17.87 23.87 -13.20
N VAL A 434 -17.60 22.59 -13.46
CA VAL A 434 -17.60 22.09 -14.83
C VAL A 434 -19.07 21.82 -15.12
N THR A 435 -19.73 22.85 -15.65
CA THR A 435 -20.93 22.67 -16.44
C THR A 435 -20.60 21.70 -17.57
N ASP A 436 -21.50 20.75 -17.84
CA ASP A 436 -21.54 20.00 -19.09
C ASP A 436 -21.55 21.00 -20.26
N THR A 437 -20.38 21.36 -20.77
CA THR A 437 -20.28 21.92 -22.12
C THR A 437 -20.51 20.77 -23.06
N ILE A 438 -21.74 20.68 -23.55
CA ILE A 438 -22.05 20.07 -24.83
C ILE A 438 -21.10 20.71 -25.84
N ILE A 439 -20.11 19.93 -26.28
CA ILE A 439 -19.19 20.31 -27.35
C ILE A 439 -20.02 20.32 -28.62
N GLU A 440 -20.45 21.49 -29.07
CA GLU A 440 -20.86 21.65 -30.47
C GLU A 440 -19.59 21.56 -31.34
N PRO A 441 -19.55 20.65 -32.34
CA PRO A 441 -18.39 20.49 -33.21
C PRO A 441 -18.34 21.64 -34.23
N ALA A 442 -17.69 22.75 -33.86
CA ALA A 442 -17.36 23.82 -34.79
C ALA A 442 -15.96 23.62 -35.36
N GLY A 443 -15.85 22.92 -36.49
CA GLY A 443 -14.57 22.78 -37.21
C GLY A 443 -14.57 21.69 -38.29
N ARG A 444 -15.39 21.87 -39.33
CA ARG A 444 -15.45 21.00 -40.52
C ARG A 444 -14.07 20.91 -41.20
N ASN A 445 -13.51 19.70 -41.31
CA ASN A 445 -12.82 19.13 -42.48
C ASN A 445 -11.95 17.88 -42.18
N GLU A 446 -12.09 17.23 -41.02
CA GLU A 446 -11.44 15.93 -40.81
C GLU A 446 -12.27 14.82 -41.48
N LYS A 447 -11.83 14.38 -42.66
CA LYS A 447 -12.47 13.29 -43.41
C LYS A 447 -12.28 11.97 -42.66
N TYR A 448 -13.36 11.43 -42.11
CA TYR A 448 -13.41 10.07 -41.58
C TYR A 448 -13.14 9.08 -42.72
N CYS A 449 -12.16 8.20 -42.58
CA CYS A 449 -11.82 7.24 -43.62
C CYS A 449 -12.76 6.02 -43.54
N GLU A 450 -13.66 5.87 -44.51
CA GLU A 450 -14.65 4.79 -44.58
C GLU A 450 -14.06 3.35 -44.50
N PRO A 451 -12.95 3.04 -45.20
CA PRO A 451 -12.34 1.70 -45.19
C PRO A 451 -11.80 1.27 -43.83
N CYS A 452 -11.11 2.15 -43.11
CA CYS A 452 -10.35 1.80 -41.92
C CYS A 452 -10.93 2.37 -40.62
N LYS A 453 -12.03 3.14 -40.69
CA LYS A 453 -12.78 3.69 -39.54
C LYS A 453 -11.93 4.53 -38.56
N LEU A 454 -10.83 5.12 -39.05
CA LEU A 454 -9.92 5.97 -38.29
C LEU A 454 -9.84 7.38 -38.90
N ILE A 455 -9.50 8.39 -38.08
CA ILE A 455 -9.27 9.77 -38.52
C ILE A 455 -7.76 9.92 -38.76
N HIS A 456 -7.37 10.12 -40.01
CA HIS A 456 -5.97 10.36 -40.39
C HIS A 456 -5.87 11.35 -41.56
N ALA A 457 -4.74 12.07 -41.63
CA ALA A 457 -4.52 13.16 -42.59
C ALA A 457 -4.02 12.69 -43.98
N GLY A 458 -4.30 11.46 -44.40
CA GLY A 458 -3.76 10.86 -45.65
C GLY A 458 -4.65 9.75 -46.25
N GLU A 459 -4.25 9.16 -47.38
CA GLU A 459 -4.95 8.00 -47.97
C GLU A 459 -4.66 6.73 -47.15
N CYS A 460 -5.67 5.88 -46.91
CA CYS A 460 -5.47 4.62 -46.17
C CYS A 460 -4.72 3.64 -47.09
N ALA A 461 -3.54 3.18 -46.64
CA ALA A 461 -2.66 2.27 -47.40
C ALA A 461 -3.24 0.85 -47.50
#